data_AF-A0A7V9ZZN1-F1
#
_entry.id   AF-A0A7V9ZZN1-F1
#
_cell.length_a   1.000
_cell.length_b   1.000
_cell.length_c   1.000
_cell.angle_alpha   90.00
_cell.angle_beta   90.00
_cell.angle_gamma   90.00
#
_symmetry.space_group_name_H-M   'P 1'
#
loop_
_entity.id
_entity.type
_entity.pdbx_description
1 polymer ?
#
loop_
_entity_poly.entity_id
_entity_poly.type
_entity_poly.pdbx_seq_one_letter_code
_entity_poly.pdbx_strand_id
1 'polypeptide(L)' 'AEEAMAEAKSMAEVVAVPVEVHDERLTTVSAERAMRALGSKGQDRRRSVDKVAAAVMLQSWLDGRHP' A
#
# COMPACT_ATOMS: atom_id res chain seq x y z
N ALA A 1 -8.33 5.67 -10.21
CA ALA A 1 -9.38 5.68 -9.16
C ALA A 1 -10.51 4.71 -9.53
N GLU A 2 -11.14 4.87 -10.70
CA GLU A 2 -12.20 3.95 -11.15
C GLU A 2 -11.76 2.48 -11.27
N GLU A 3 -10.58 2.22 -11.83
CA GLU A 3 -10.01 0.86 -11.92
C GLU A 3 -9.80 0.22 -10.53
N ALA A 4 -9.20 0.97 -9.60
CA ALA A 4 -8.97 0.49 -8.23
C ALA A 4 -10.29 0.18 -7.48
N MET A 5 -11.36 0.95 -7.73
CA MET A 5 -12.67 0.68 -7.14
C MET A 5 -13.32 -0.57 -7.75
N ALA A 6 -13.20 -0.77 -9.06
CA ALA A 6 -13.71 -1.95 -9.74
C ALA A 6 -13.00 -3.23 -9.26
N GLU A 7 -11.69 -3.16 -9.04
CA GLU A 7 -10.90 -4.26 -8.48
C GLU A 7 -11.29 -4.54 -7.03
N ALA A 8 -11.40 -3.50 -6.18
CA ALA A 8 -11.84 -3.66 -4.80
C ALA A 8 -13.23 -4.31 -4.70
N LYS A 9 -14.17 -3.94 -5.58
CA LYS A 9 -15.49 -4.58 -5.66
C LYS A 9 -15.39 -6.05 -6.02
N SER A 10 -14.57 -6.39 -7.02
CA SER A 10 -14.36 -7.77 -7.45
C SER A 10 -13.73 -8.62 -6.34
N MET A 11 -12.80 -8.04 -5.56
CA MET A 11 -12.22 -8.69 -4.39
C MET A 11 -13.26 -8.93 -3.30
N ALA A 12 -14.13 -7.95 -3.03
CA ALA A 12 -15.17 -8.06 -2.02
C ALA A 12 -16.19 -9.17 -2.31
N GLU A 13 -16.38 -9.53 -3.58
CA GLU A 13 -17.26 -10.64 -3.99
C GLU A 13 -16.67 -12.03 -3.68
N VAL A 14 -15.36 -12.15 -3.51
CA VAL A 14 -14.66 -13.44 -3.33
C VAL A 14 -14.05 -13.65 -1.95
N VAL A 15 -13.88 -12.59 -1.14
CA VAL A 15 -13.33 -12.68 0.21
C VAL A 15 -14.41 -12.53 1.28
N ALA A 16 -14.28 -13.27 2.38
CA ALA A 16 -15.23 -13.21 3.50
C ALA A 16 -14.97 -12.03 4.47
N VAL A 17 -14.01 -11.16 4.17
CA VAL A 17 -13.59 -10.04 5.01
C VAL A 17 -13.99 -8.70 4.36
N PRO A 18 -14.25 -7.64 5.15
CA PRO A 18 -14.52 -6.32 4.59
C PRO A 18 -13.35 -5.82 3.72
N VAL A 19 -13.66 -5.25 2.55
CA VAL A 19 -12.69 -4.61 1.66
C VAL A 19 -12.89 -3.10 1.74
N GLU A 20 -11.83 -2.38 2.09
CA GLU A 20 -11.82 -0.92 2.21
C GLU A 20 -10.79 -0.32 1.26
N VAL A 21 -11.15 0.79 0.60
CA VAL A 21 -10.24 1.55 -0.25
C VAL A 21 -9.64 2.70 0.55
N HIS A 22 -8.33 2.92 0.40
CA HIS A 22 -7.61 4.01 1.04
C HIS A 22 -6.94 4.90 -0.01
N ASP A 23 -7.08 6.22 0.12
CA ASP A 23 -6.45 7.17 -0.81
C ASP A 23 -4.98 7.39 -0.40
N GLU A 24 -4.05 6.92 -1.24
CA GLU A 24 -2.59 7.01 -1.04
C GLU A 24 -2.01 8.42 -1.22
N ARG A 25 -2.79 9.46 -1.56
CA ARG A 25 -2.27 10.82 -1.75
C ARG A 25 -1.52 11.41 -0.56
N LEU A 26 -1.68 10.83 0.64
CA LEU A 26 -0.95 11.21 1.86
C LEU A 26 0.37 10.46 2.08
N THR A 27 0.69 9.40 1.32
CA THR A 27 1.79 8.48 1.63
C THR A 27 3.08 8.73 0.83
N THR A 28 3.05 9.61 -0.18
CA THR A 28 4.13 9.78 -1.17
C THR A 28 5.47 10.16 -0.54
N VAL A 29 5.50 11.00 0.50
CA VAL A 29 6.75 11.45 1.13
C VAL A 29 7.38 10.36 2.03
N SER A 30 6.56 9.62 2.77
CA SER A 30 7.03 8.55 3.66
C SER A 30 7.47 7.31 2.88
N ALA A 31 6.73 6.96 1.83
CA ALA A 31 7.08 5.88 0.91
C ALA A 31 8.42 6.17 0.19
N GLU A 32 8.63 7.38 -0.33
CA GLU A 32 9.90 7.75 -0.96
C GLU A 32 11.11 7.63 -0.03
N ARG A 33 10.97 7.98 1.26
CA ARG A 33 12.04 7.85 2.25
C ARG A 33 12.38 6.37 2.53
N ALA A 34 11.37 5.52 2.71
CA ALA A 34 11.57 4.09 2.91
C ALA A 34 12.24 3.43 1.69
N MET A 35 11.85 3.84 0.48
CA MET A 35 12.39 3.36 -0.78
C MET A 35 13.87 3.72 -1.00
N ARG A 36 14.28 4.92 -0.58
CA ARG A 36 15.68 5.38 -0.66
C ARG A 36 16.60 4.63 0.32
N ALA A 37 16.08 4.20 1.46
CA ALA A 37 16.85 3.50 2.49
C ALA A 37 17.27 2.06 2.11
N LEU A 38 16.60 1.45 1.10
CA LEU A 38 16.71 0.01 0.82
C LEU A 38 17.88 -0.44 -0.08
N GLY A 39 18.71 0.46 -0.63
CA GLY A 39 20.10 0.22 -1.04
C GLY A 39 20.50 -1.02 -1.88
N SER A 40 19.57 -1.76 -2.52
CA SER A 40 19.82 -3.11 -3.05
C SER A 40 19.60 -3.24 -4.57
N LYS A 41 20.26 -4.23 -5.21
CA LYS A 41 20.31 -4.40 -6.67
C LYS A 41 19.03 -5.04 -7.23
N GLY A 42 18.35 -4.32 -8.13
CA GLY A 42 17.46 -4.83 -9.17
C GLY A 42 16.20 -5.59 -8.72
N GLN A 43 16.26 -6.92 -8.82
CA GLN A 43 15.08 -7.79 -8.77
C GLN A 43 14.66 -8.13 -7.33
N ASP A 44 15.63 -8.39 -6.45
CA ASP A 44 15.39 -8.52 -5.00
C ASP A 44 14.91 -7.18 -4.41
N ARG A 45 15.39 -6.07 -4.98
CA ARG A 45 14.88 -4.74 -4.64
C ARG A 45 13.39 -4.65 -4.96
N ARG A 46 12.94 -5.00 -6.16
CA ARG A 46 11.52 -4.84 -6.54
C ARG A 46 10.58 -5.62 -5.62
N ARG A 47 10.89 -6.89 -5.33
CA ARG A 47 10.09 -7.69 -4.38
C ARG A 47 10.12 -7.14 -2.96
N SER A 48 11.27 -6.65 -2.49
CA SER A 48 11.39 -6.08 -1.15
C SER A 48 10.70 -4.72 -1.04
N VAL A 49 10.79 -3.91 -2.09
CA VAL A 49 10.09 -2.64 -2.28
C VAL A 49 8.58 -2.84 -2.23
N ASP A 50 8.03 -3.82 -2.94
CA ASP A 50 6.57 -4.05 -2.96
C ASP A 50 6.05 -4.41 -1.56
N LYS A 51 6.79 -5.24 -0.82
CA LYS A 51 6.46 -5.58 0.57
C LYS A 51 6.54 -4.38 1.50
N VAL A 52 7.58 -3.56 1.36
CA VAL A 52 7.79 -2.37 2.19
C VAL A 52 6.74 -1.32 1.87
N ALA A 53 6.41 -1.12 0.60
CA ALA A 53 5.33 -0.22 0.18
C ALA A 53 4.00 -0.65 0.79
N ALA A 54 3.65 -1.95 0.72
CA ALA A 54 2.44 -2.48 1.35
C ALA A 54 2.42 -2.24 2.88
N ALA A 55 3.57 -2.44 3.56
CA ALA A 55 3.68 -2.18 4.99
C ALA A 55 3.55 -0.68 5.34
N VAL A 56 4.15 0.21 4.56
CA VAL A 56 4.05 1.66 4.73
C VAL A 56 2.62 2.16 4.48
N MET A 57 1.95 1.63 3.45
CA MET A 57 0.55 1.92 3.17
C MET A 57 -0.36 1.50 4.34
N LEU A 58 -0.15 0.29 4.87
CA LEU A 58 -0.89 -0.20 6.03
C LEU A 58 -0.65 0.68 7.27
N GLN A 59 0.61 1.07 7.52
CA GLN A 59 0.94 1.94 8.66
C GLN A 59 0.24 3.30 8.53
N SER A 60 0.25 3.92 7.35
CA SER A 60 -0.48 5.17 7.11
C SER A 60 -1.98 5.05 7.36
N TRP A 61 -2.58 3.92 6.97
CA TRP A 61 -4.00 3.64 7.20
C TRP A 61 -4.33 3.46 8.69
N LEU A 62 -3.41 2.86 9.45
CA LEU A 62 -3.51 2.70 10.91
C LEU A 62 -3.34 4.05 11.63
N ASP A 63 -2.33 4.83 11.26
CA ASP A 63 -2.05 6.14 11.84
C ASP A 63 -3.23 7.11 11.64
N GLY A 64 -3.91 7.05 10.49
CA GLY A 64 -5.11 7.85 10.23
C GLY A 64 -6.36 7.42 11.02
N ARG A 65 -6.35 6.23 11.65
CA ARG A 65 -7.46 5.71 12.49
C ARG A 65 -7.22 5.85 13.98
N HIS A 66 -5.97 6.02 14.40
CA HIS A 66 -5.63 6.31 15.78
C HIS A 66 -5.67 7.83 16.01
N PRO A 67 -6.61 8.35 16.82
CA PRO A 67 -6.61 9.77 17.22
C PRO A 67 -5.43 10.11 18.13
#